data_AF-A0A414SKL8-F1
#
_entry.id   AF-A0A414SKL8-F1
#
_cell.length_a   1.000
_cell.length_b   1.000
_cell.length_c   1.000
_cell.angle_alpha   90.00
_cell.angle_beta   90.00
_cell.angle_gamma   90.00
#
_symmetry.space_group_name_H-M   'P 1'
#
loop_
_entity.id
_entity.type
_entity.pdbx_description
1 polymer ?
#
loop_
_entity_poly.entity_id
_entity_poly.type
_entity_poly.pdbx_seq_one_letter_code
_entity_poly.pdbx_strand_id
1 'polypeptide(L)'
;MSGEFSIKIGKIDFNRIDDLIKPYGNTSICTGNKPAQDLTITSTSNETFHICGNNDWAYLVVDALSPLLQYASLVENKISNDLRKMDREKNSKPKVIGLGRNDFRALDILFRIRGSEDSLKEYRNIPVVRLEEDNAIEFLGTKEFDLPFE
;
A
#
# COMPACT_ATOMS: atom_id res chain seq x y z
N MET A 1 12.30 -7.19 24.12
CA MET A 1 11.78 -5.84 24.39
C MET A 1 11.10 -5.39 23.10
N SER A 2 9.77 -5.21 23.11
CA SER A 2 9.02 -4.69 21.96
C SER A 2 8.65 -3.24 22.25
N GLY A 3 9.05 -2.32 21.38
CA GLY A 3 8.63 -0.92 21.43
C GLY A 3 7.78 -0.62 20.20
N GLU A 4 6.68 0.10 20.40
CA GLU A 4 5.91 0.71 19.32
C GLU A 4 6.27 2.20 19.25
N PHE A 5 6.32 2.74 18.04
CA PHE A 5 6.46 4.18 17.82
C PHE A 5 5.44 4.63 16.78
N SER A 6 4.77 5.75 17.07
CA SER A 6 3.77 6.36 16.19
C SER A 6 4.35 7.67 15.65
N ILE A 7 4.71 7.69 14.36
CA ILE A 7 5.20 8.90 13.69
C ILE A 7 4.37 9.15 12.42
N LYS A 8 3.87 10.38 12.23
CA LYS A 8 3.30 10.81 10.95
C LYS A 8 4.44 11.25 10.05
N ILE A 9 4.82 10.40 9.10
CA ILE A 9 5.93 10.64 8.18
C ILE A 9 5.58 11.81 7.27
N GLY A 10 6.40 12.86 7.29
CA GLY A 10 6.32 13.98 6.35
C GLY A 10 7.27 13.81 5.17
N LYS A 11 8.51 13.36 5.43
CA LYS A 11 9.55 13.17 4.42
C LYS A 11 10.47 12.01 4.80
N ILE A 12 10.98 11.31 3.78
CA ILE A 12 12.08 10.35 3.92
C ILE A 12 13.25 10.90 3.12
N ASP A 13 14.40 11.02 3.76
CA ASP A 13 15.65 11.48 3.19
C ASP A 13 16.70 10.37 3.25
N PHE A 14 17.43 10.20 2.13
CA PHE A 14 18.64 9.40 2.06
C PHE A 14 19.84 10.34 2.27
N ASN A 15 20.79 9.94 3.10
CA ASN A 15 21.87 10.83 3.50
C ASN A 15 22.90 11.08 2.39
N ARG A 16 23.03 10.18 1.41
CA ARG A 16 23.90 10.36 0.24
C ARG A 16 23.18 9.93 -1.04
N ILE A 17 23.47 10.64 -2.14
CA ILE A 17 22.98 10.29 -3.48
C ILE A 17 23.50 8.90 -3.91
N ASP A 18 24.69 8.52 -3.46
CA ASP A 18 25.27 7.21 -3.72
C ASP A 18 24.55 6.06 -2.98
N ASP A 19 23.80 6.35 -1.91
CA ASP A 19 23.00 5.37 -1.15
C ASP A 19 21.74 4.94 -1.94
N LEU A 20 21.39 5.65 -3.02
CA LEU A 20 20.27 5.30 -3.90
C LEU A 20 20.62 4.19 -4.92
N ILE A 21 21.91 3.90 -5.12
CA ILE A 21 22.38 3.19 -6.32
C ILE A 21 22.92 1.79 -6.01
N LYS A 22 23.25 1.45 -4.74
CA LYS A 22 23.70 0.10 -4.36
C LYS A 22 23.36 -0.26 -2.91
N PRO A 23 23.02 -1.54 -2.62
CA PRO A 23 23.03 -2.03 -1.25
C PRO A 23 24.42 -1.87 -0.66
N TYR A 24 24.51 -1.45 0.61
CA TYR A 24 25.76 -1.19 1.35
C TYR A 24 26.76 -2.35 1.19
N GLY A 25 27.58 -2.28 0.14
CA GLY A 25 28.60 -3.28 -0.18
C GLY A 25 29.98 -2.92 0.36
N ASN A 26 30.10 -1.85 1.15
CA ASN A 26 31.40 -1.40 1.64
C ASN A 26 31.44 -1.38 3.17
N THR A 27 31.96 -2.47 3.71
CA THR A 27 32.20 -2.76 5.13
C THR A 27 33.20 -1.80 5.81
N SER A 28 33.67 -0.75 5.14
CA SER A 28 34.71 0.16 5.63
C SER A 28 34.21 1.43 6.33
N ILE A 29 32.89 1.66 6.43
CA ILE A 29 32.34 2.91 6.98
C ILE A 29 32.01 2.79 8.48
N CYS A 30 31.99 1.57 9.01
CA CYS A 30 31.56 1.30 10.38
C CYS A 30 32.77 1.13 11.30
N THR A 31 33.31 2.25 11.77
CA THR A 31 34.09 2.22 13.01
C THR A 31 33.10 2.36 14.16
N GLY A 32 33.30 1.65 15.28
CA GLY A 32 32.38 1.61 16.43
C GLY A 32 31.97 2.96 17.04
N ASN A 33 32.53 4.08 16.54
CA ASN A 33 32.23 5.45 16.95
C ASN A 33 31.39 6.24 15.93
N LYS A 34 30.96 5.66 14.80
CA LYS A 34 30.13 6.33 13.78
C LYS A 34 29.11 5.36 13.19
N PRO A 35 27.89 5.26 13.73
CA PRO A 35 26.83 4.48 13.09
C PRO A 35 26.52 5.08 11.72
N ALA A 36 26.50 4.25 10.67
CA ALA A 36 26.03 4.67 9.36
C ALA A 36 24.52 4.90 9.45
N GLN A 37 24.09 6.12 9.15
CA GLN A 37 22.68 6.49 9.13
C GLN A 37 22.15 6.25 7.73
N ASP A 38 21.19 5.33 7.61
CA ASP A 38 20.66 4.85 6.35
C ASP A 38 19.45 5.68 5.89
N LEU A 39 18.41 5.71 6.72
CA LEU A 39 17.18 6.47 6.44
C LEU A 39 16.97 7.55 7.50
N THR A 40 16.57 8.73 7.05
CA THR A 40 16.04 9.79 7.92
C THR A 40 14.56 9.97 7.64
N ILE A 41 13.74 9.72 8.63
CA ILE A 41 12.31 9.98 8.60
C ILE A 41 12.06 11.29 9.34
N THR A 42 11.60 12.31 8.62
CA THR A 42 11.20 13.59 9.20
C THR A 42 9.68 13.63 9.30
N SER A 43 9.15 13.87 10.49
CA SER A 43 7.71 14.02 10.71
C SER A 43 7.18 15.33 10.16
N THR A 44 5.86 15.46 10.07
CA THR A 44 5.22 16.75 9.75
C THR A 44 5.45 17.84 10.82
N SER A 45 5.86 17.44 12.04
CA SER A 45 6.25 18.31 13.15
C SER A 45 7.76 18.65 13.17
N ASN A 46 8.51 18.30 12.11
CA ASN A 46 9.97 18.42 12.02
C ASN A 46 10.76 17.59 13.05
N GLU A 47 10.14 16.57 13.64
CA GLU A 47 10.85 15.60 14.47
C GLU A 47 11.57 14.60 13.56
N THR A 48 12.79 14.21 13.92
CA THR A 48 13.62 13.33 13.09
C THR A 48 13.80 11.97 13.75
N PHE A 49 13.60 10.92 12.97
CA PHE A 49 13.86 9.54 13.34
C PHE A 49 14.89 8.95 12.38
N HIS A 50 16.02 8.53 12.92
CA HIS A 50 17.15 8.01 12.16
C HIS A 50 17.17 6.49 12.25
N ILE A 51 17.09 5.81 11.10
CA ILE A 51 17.38 4.39 11.00
C ILE A 51 18.86 4.25 10.73
N CYS A 52 19.59 3.74 11.71
CA CYS A 52 21.03 3.55 11.65
C CYS A 52 21.38 2.06 11.63
N GLY A 53 22.40 1.67 10.88
CA GLY A 53 22.89 0.30 10.84
C GLY A 53 23.72 0.01 9.59
N ASN A 54 24.25 -1.20 9.53
CA ASN A 54 25.07 -1.66 8.40
C ASN A 54 24.23 -2.37 7.33
N ASN A 55 22.93 -2.52 7.58
CA ASN A 55 21.99 -3.12 6.66
C ASN A 55 21.40 -2.03 5.76
N ASP A 56 21.09 -2.39 4.52
CA ASP A 56 20.26 -1.57 3.64
C ASP A 56 18.80 -1.70 4.07
N TRP A 57 18.38 -0.85 5.02
CA TRP A 57 17.03 -0.88 5.57
C TRP A 57 15.99 -0.45 4.55
N ALA A 58 16.34 0.44 3.62
CA ALA A 58 15.45 0.79 2.51
C ALA A 58 15.07 -0.46 1.70
N TYR A 59 16.05 -1.27 1.32
CA TYR A 59 15.83 -2.52 0.60
C TYR A 59 15.08 -3.54 1.45
N LEU A 60 15.45 -3.70 2.72
CA LEU A 60 14.75 -4.61 3.64
C LEU A 60 13.28 -4.24 3.85
N VAL A 61 12.95 -2.96 3.91
CA VAL A 61 11.55 -2.48 3.99
C VAL A 61 10.80 -2.83 2.71
N VAL A 62 11.43 -2.66 1.55
CA VAL A 62 10.84 -3.09 0.26
C VAL A 62 10.58 -4.59 0.25
N ASP A 63 11.55 -5.41 0.67
CA ASP A 63 11.40 -6.87 0.74
C ASP A 63 10.29 -7.28 1.72
N ALA A 64 10.17 -6.60 2.86
CA ALA A 64 9.13 -6.86 3.84
C ALA A 64 7.73 -6.49 3.33
N LEU A 65 7.60 -5.41 2.56
CA LEU A 65 6.31 -4.95 2.02
C LEU A 65 5.95 -5.63 0.70
N SER A 66 6.92 -6.13 -0.05
CA SER A 66 6.71 -6.69 -1.39
C SER A 66 5.63 -7.80 -1.44
N PRO A 67 5.61 -8.79 -0.54
CA PRO A 67 4.55 -9.81 -0.53
C PRO A 67 3.15 -9.22 -0.34
N LEU A 68 3.02 -8.20 0.51
CA LEU A 68 1.76 -7.50 0.75
C LEU A 68 1.31 -6.73 -0.49
N LEU A 69 2.23 -6.04 -1.18
CA LEU A 69 1.91 -5.30 -2.41
C LEU A 69 1.56 -6.23 -3.57
N GLN A 70 2.24 -7.38 -3.67
CA GLN A 70 1.88 -8.44 -4.62
C GLN A 70 0.47 -8.96 -4.35
N TYR A 71 0.13 -9.25 -3.10
CA TYR A 71 -1.21 -9.66 -2.71
C TYR A 71 -2.27 -8.59 -3.05
N ALA A 72 -2.01 -7.33 -2.70
CA ALA A 72 -2.89 -6.21 -3.03
C ALA A 72 -3.12 -6.09 -4.55
N SER A 73 -2.07 -6.30 -5.36
CA SER A 73 -2.19 -6.32 -6.82
C SER A 73 -3.04 -7.49 -7.34
N LEU A 74 -2.92 -8.68 -6.73
CA LEU A 74 -3.78 -9.82 -7.07
C LEU A 74 -5.25 -9.53 -6.77
N VAL A 75 -5.55 -8.96 -5.60
CA VAL A 75 -6.90 -8.53 -5.21
C VAL A 75 -7.45 -7.50 -6.21
N GLU A 76 -6.67 -6.46 -6.49
CA GLU A 76 -7.07 -5.41 -7.45
C GLU A 76 -7.35 -6.00 -8.85
N ASN A 77 -6.49 -6.89 -9.34
CA ASN A 77 -6.65 -7.54 -10.63
C ASN A 77 -7.91 -8.41 -10.68
N LYS A 78 -8.21 -9.15 -9.60
CA LYS A 78 -9.44 -9.95 -9.50
C LYS A 78 -10.67 -9.06 -9.59
N ILE A 79 -10.73 -7.98 -8.79
CA ILE A 79 -11.82 -7.00 -8.84
C ILE A 79 -11.95 -6.42 -10.26
N SER A 80 -10.84 -6.01 -10.86
CA SER A 80 -10.81 -5.40 -12.19
C SER A 80 -11.34 -6.34 -13.28
N ASN A 81 -10.97 -7.62 -13.21
CA ASN A 81 -11.38 -8.63 -14.18
C ASN A 81 -12.86 -8.97 -14.04
N ASP A 82 -13.35 -9.13 -12.81
CA ASP A 82 -14.75 -9.43 -12.55
C ASP A 82 -15.66 -8.26 -12.98
N LEU A 83 -15.28 -7.02 -12.68
CA LEU A 83 -16.00 -5.83 -13.18
C LEU A 83 -16.01 -5.77 -14.72
N ARG A 84 -14.89 -6.06 -15.38
CA ARG A 84 -14.81 -6.11 -16.85
C ARG A 84 -15.71 -7.21 -17.43
N LYS A 85 -15.83 -8.35 -16.75
CA LYS A 85 -16.72 -9.44 -17.15
C LYS A 85 -18.18 -9.00 -17.05
N MET A 86 -18.56 -8.37 -15.93
CA MET A 86 -19.90 -7.82 -15.72
C MET A 86 -20.28 -6.75 -16.75
N ASP A 87 -19.35 -5.84 -17.08
CA ASP A 87 -19.56 -4.82 -18.12
C ASP A 87 -19.79 -5.45 -19.51
N ARG A 88 -19.06 -6.53 -19.86
CA ARG A 88 -19.23 -7.26 -21.13
C ARG A 88 -20.56 -7.99 -21.22
N GLU A 89 -21.04 -8.50 -20.10
CA GLU A 89 -22.32 -9.21 -20.01
C GLU A 89 -23.53 -8.24 -20.05
N LYS A 90 -23.29 -6.92 -20.17
CA LYS A 90 -24.27 -5.81 -20.35
C LYS A 90 -25.39 -5.71 -19.30
N ASN A 91 -25.43 -6.58 -18.29
CA ASN A 91 -26.59 -6.75 -17.43
C ASN A 91 -26.41 -6.28 -15.98
N SER A 92 -25.22 -5.86 -15.55
CA SER A 92 -25.08 -5.35 -14.18
C SER A 92 -23.79 -4.62 -13.91
N LYS A 93 -23.87 -3.42 -13.33
CA LYS A 93 -22.79 -2.91 -12.47
C LYS A 93 -23.13 -3.17 -11.01
N PRO A 94 -22.17 -3.63 -10.19
CA PRO A 94 -22.42 -3.75 -8.77
C PRO A 94 -22.57 -2.36 -8.15
N LYS A 95 -23.47 -2.24 -7.18
CA LYS A 95 -23.67 -1.04 -6.39
C LYS A 95 -22.60 -0.90 -5.32
N VAL A 96 -22.07 -2.02 -4.84
CA VAL A 96 -21.06 -2.08 -3.78
C VAL A 96 -20.10 -3.24 -4.03
N ILE A 97 -18.81 -3.03 -3.73
CA ILE A 97 -17.79 -4.08 -3.67
C ILE A 97 -17.53 -4.38 -2.19
N GLY A 98 -17.83 -5.61 -1.76
CA GLY A 98 -17.49 -6.12 -0.45
C GLY A 98 -16.11 -6.77 -0.48
N LEU A 99 -15.22 -6.37 0.42
CA LEU A 99 -13.89 -6.97 0.57
C LEU A 99 -13.72 -7.54 1.98
N GLY A 100 -13.22 -8.76 2.08
CA GLY A 100 -12.82 -9.37 3.34
C GLY A 100 -11.72 -8.57 4.03
N ARG A 101 -11.49 -8.80 5.32
CA ARG A 101 -10.59 -7.97 6.14
C ARG A 101 -9.18 -7.84 5.57
N ASN A 102 -8.62 -8.95 5.08
CA ASN A 102 -7.28 -8.99 4.47
C ASN A 102 -7.24 -8.28 3.11
N ASP A 103 -8.22 -8.51 2.24
CA ASP A 103 -8.32 -7.90 0.91
C ASP A 103 -8.50 -6.39 1.01
N PHE A 104 -9.38 -5.96 1.93
CA PHE A 104 -9.61 -4.56 2.22
C PHE A 104 -8.33 -3.90 2.72
N ARG A 105 -7.64 -4.48 3.71
CA ARG A 105 -6.40 -3.92 4.25
C ARG A 105 -5.31 -3.83 3.19
N ALA A 106 -5.12 -4.87 2.38
CA ALA A 106 -4.11 -4.88 1.34
C ALA A 106 -4.38 -3.81 0.27
N LEU A 107 -5.64 -3.69 -0.18
CA LEU A 107 -6.02 -2.72 -1.18
C LEU A 107 -6.01 -1.28 -0.64
N ASP A 108 -6.39 -1.06 0.63
CA ASP A 108 -6.28 0.23 1.34
C ASP A 108 -4.83 0.71 1.40
N ILE A 109 -3.89 -0.19 1.76
CA ILE A 109 -2.45 0.13 1.77
C ILE A 109 -1.96 0.50 0.37
N LEU A 110 -2.38 -0.24 -0.66
CA LEU A 110 -2.03 0.07 -2.04
C LEU A 110 -2.57 1.44 -2.50
N PHE A 111 -3.80 1.78 -2.09
CA PHE A 111 -4.40 3.10 -2.34
C PHE A 111 -3.62 4.23 -1.66
N ARG A 112 -3.20 4.02 -0.41
CA ARG A 112 -2.38 4.99 0.32
C ARG A 112 -1.03 5.22 -0.33
N ILE A 113 -0.36 4.15 -0.74
CA ILE A 113 0.94 4.24 -1.45
C ILE A 113 0.80 5.01 -2.77
N ARG A 114 -0.35 4.92 -3.44
CA ARG A 114 -0.65 5.67 -4.67
C ARG A 114 -1.04 7.14 -4.43
N GLY A 115 -0.96 7.62 -3.18
CA GLY A 115 -1.19 9.02 -2.83
C GLY A 115 -2.59 9.34 -2.33
N SER A 116 -3.44 8.34 -2.04
CA SER A 116 -4.72 8.59 -1.38
C SER A 116 -4.51 8.76 0.13
N GLU A 117 -4.85 9.93 0.68
CA GLU A 117 -4.78 10.14 2.14
C GLU A 117 -5.93 9.46 2.88
N ASP A 118 -7.06 9.28 2.19
CA ASP A 118 -8.26 8.67 2.71
C ASP A 118 -8.18 7.13 2.70
N SER A 119 -8.93 6.50 3.60
CA SER A 119 -9.16 5.06 3.50
C SER A 119 -9.92 4.74 2.20
N LEU A 120 -9.72 3.53 1.68
CA LEU A 120 -10.43 2.97 0.55
C LEU A 120 -11.95 3.02 0.77
N LYS A 121 -12.60 4.04 0.21
CA LYS A 121 -14.06 4.24 0.21
C LYS A 121 -14.68 3.87 -1.14
N GLU A 122 -13.93 4.00 -2.22
CA GLU A 122 -14.38 3.68 -3.57
C GLU A 122 -13.29 3.05 -4.43
N TYR A 123 -13.72 2.22 -5.37
CA TYR A 123 -12.89 1.71 -6.45
C TYR A 123 -13.63 1.90 -7.78
N ARG A 124 -13.08 2.72 -8.68
CA ARG A 124 -13.69 3.05 -9.98
C ARG A 124 -15.14 3.56 -9.86
N ASN A 125 -15.38 4.50 -8.95
CA ASN A 125 -16.70 5.07 -8.62
C ASN A 125 -17.72 4.05 -8.06
N ILE A 126 -17.26 2.89 -7.57
CA ILE A 126 -18.10 1.92 -6.88
C ILE A 126 -17.73 1.93 -5.39
N PRO A 127 -18.68 2.17 -4.48
CA PRO A 127 -18.45 2.08 -3.04
C PRO A 127 -17.80 0.76 -2.65
N VAL A 128 -16.80 0.83 -1.77
CA VAL A 128 -16.12 -0.34 -1.19
C VAL A 128 -16.47 -0.43 0.28
N VAL A 129 -16.85 -1.62 0.74
CA VAL A 129 -17.13 -1.91 2.15
C VAL A 129 -16.28 -3.06 2.65
N ARG A 130 -15.91 -3.00 3.93
CA ARG A 130 -15.21 -4.09 4.61
C ARG A 130 -16.22 -5.10 5.13
N LEU A 131 -16.06 -6.37 4.75
CA LEU A 131 -16.81 -7.51 5.24
C LEU A 131 -16.20 -8.04 6.54
N GLU A 132 -16.98 -8.83 7.28
CA GLU A 132 -16.51 -9.47 8.52
C GLU A 132 -15.64 -10.70 8.25
N GLU A 133 -15.78 -11.30 7.08
CA GLU A 133 -15.03 -12.48 6.66
C GLU A 133 -13.61 -12.12 6.22
N ASP A 134 -12.71 -13.10 6.28
CA ASP A 134 -11.36 -12.98 5.74
C ASP A 134 -11.32 -13.51 4.30
N ASN A 135 -10.55 -12.87 3.43
CA ASN A 135 -10.25 -13.34 2.06
C ASN A 135 -11.51 -13.51 1.16
N ALA A 136 -12.41 -12.53 1.19
CA ALA A 136 -13.68 -12.54 0.46
C ALA A 136 -13.75 -11.37 -0.52
N ILE A 137 -14.32 -11.60 -1.70
CA ILE A 137 -14.65 -10.53 -2.66
C ILE A 137 -16.07 -10.77 -3.14
N GLU A 138 -16.94 -9.81 -2.83
CA GLU A 138 -18.35 -9.86 -3.17
C GLU A 138 -18.77 -8.63 -3.96
N PHE A 139 -19.71 -8.83 -4.88
CA PHE A 139 -20.29 -7.78 -5.69
C PHE A 139 -21.78 -7.70 -5.38
N LEU A 140 -22.17 -6.67 -4.64
CA LEU A 140 -23.49 -6.55 -4.04
C LEU A 140 -24.36 -5.54 -4.79
N GLY A 141 -25.64 -5.91 -4.94
CA GLY A 141 -26.68 -5.11 -5.58
C GLY A 141 -26.36 -4.83 -7.05
N THR A 142 -26.95 -5.54 -7.99
CA THR A 142 -26.79 -5.22 -9.41
C THR A 142 -27.71 -4.04 -9.76
N LYS A 143 -27.22 -3.06 -10.51
CA LYS A 143 -28.06 -2.06 -11.17
C LYS A 143 -28.15 -2.46 -12.65
N GLU A 144 -29.37 -2.61 -13.17
CA GLU A 144 -29.57 -2.63 -14.62
C GLU A 144 -29.10 -1.29 -15.19
N PHE A 145 -28.51 -1.31 -16.37
CA PHE A 145 -28.10 -0.09 -17.05
C PHE A 145 -29.36 0.70 -17.44
N ASP A 146 -29.45 1.96 -17.03
CA ASP A 146 -30.35 2.91 -17.68
C ASP A 146 -29.82 3.11 -19.10
N LEU A 147 -30.38 2.39 -20.07
CA LEU A 147 -30.10 2.61 -21.48
C LEU A 147 -30.51 4.06 -21.81
N PRO A 148 -29.65 4.87 -22.44
CA PRO A 148 -30.01 6.22 -22.81
C PRO A 148 -31.01 6.14 -23.98
N PHE A 149 -32.29 6.20 -23.62
CA PHE A 149 -33.48 6.36 -24.46
C PHE A 149 -33.76 5.20 -25.44
N GLU A 150 -34.97 4.64 -25.36
CA GLU A 150 -35.60 3.83 -26.42
C GLU A 150 -36.12 4.72 -27.56
#